data_AF-A0A7S1HHT1-F1
#
_entry.id   AF-A0A7S1HHT1-F1
#
_cell.length_a   1.000
_cell.length_b   1.000
_cell.length_c   1.000
_cell.angle_alpha   90.00
_cell.angle_beta   90.00
_cell.angle_gamma   90.00
#
_symmetry.space_group_name_H-M   'P 1'
#
loop_
_entity.id
_entity.type
_entity.pdbx_description
1 polymer ?
#
loop_
_entity_poly.entity_id
_entity_poly.type
_entity_poly.pdbx_seq_one_letter_code
_entity_poly.pdbx_strand_id
1 'polypeptide(L)'
;ILGYEAPYLGTADLIRPGEDRKTADGKTEIVPATLRVKLAKQEIGIGDRLAPAPQHTLERYVPHAPDAPLAGQIVSIYGDGLNAGQNQIVSLNRGARDGVERGHVFALWRSGIATVDTTGDRAV
;
A
#
# COMPACT_ATOMS: atom_id res chain seq x y z
N ILE A 1 -0.46 11.62 -9.89
CA ILE A 1 -0.96 10.53 -9.01
C ILE A 1 0.00 9.35 -9.19
N LEU A 2 0.65 8.87 -8.12
CA LEU A 2 1.60 7.74 -8.18
C LEU A 2 0.90 6.38 -8.04
N GLY A 3 -0.29 6.36 -7.42
CA GLY A 3 -1.12 5.19 -7.25
C GLY A 3 -2.30 5.50 -6.32
N TYR A 4 -3.16 4.49 -6.12
CA TYR A 4 -4.19 4.49 -5.10
C TYR A 4 -3.85 3.41 -4.08
N GLU A 5 -3.88 3.76 -2.80
CA GLU A 5 -3.68 2.80 -1.72
C GLU A 5 -4.99 2.04 -1.47
N ALA A 6 -4.92 0.71 -1.48
CA ALA A 6 -6.04 -0.15 -1.15
C ALA A 6 -5.76 -0.80 0.21
N PRO A 7 -6.50 -0.45 1.28
CA PRO A 7 -6.32 -1.08 2.58
C PRO A 7 -6.71 -2.56 2.49
N TYR A 8 -5.85 -3.42 3.02
CA TYR A 8 -6.15 -4.85 3.09
C TYR A 8 -7.18 -5.12 4.19
N LEU A 9 -8.40 -5.48 3.77
CA LEU A 9 -9.50 -5.79 4.67
C LEU A 9 -9.54 -7.27 5.08
N GLY A 10 -9.16 -8.18 4.18
CA GLY A 10 -9.23 -9.61 4.46
C GLY A 10 -8.98 -10.51 3.25
N THR A 11 -9.07 -11.82 3.48
CA THR A 11 -8.95 -12.86 2.44
C THR A 11 -10.24 -13.66 2.37
N ALA A 12 -10.68 -13.99 1.16
CA ALA A 12 -11.84 -14.83 0.92
C ALA A 12 -11.55 -15.91 -0.13
N ASP A 13 -12.17 -17.07 0.02
CA ASP A 13 -12.15 -18.15 -0.96
C ASP A 13 -13.38 -18.04 -1.87
N LEU A 14 -13.17 -18.21 -3.18
CA LEU A 14 -14.28 -18.37 -4.12
C LEU A 14 -14.92 -19.75 -3.93
N ILE A 15 -16.18 -19.78 -3.52
CA ILE A 15 -16.97 -21.01 -3.37
C ILE A 15 -17.74 -21.32 -4.65
N ARG A 16 -18.29 -20.28 -5.28
CA ARG A 16 -19.03 -20.41 -6.53
C ARG A 16 -18.74 -19.21 -7.43
N PRO A 17 -18.30 -19.42 -8.69
CA PRO A 17 -18.20 -18.33 -9.66
C PRO A 17 -19.58 -17.75 -9.97
N GLY A 18 -19.61 -16.48 -10.35
CA GLY A 18 -20.81 -15.88 -10.91
C GLY A 18 -21.04 -16.40 -12.33
N GLU A 19 -22.30 -16.47 -12.75
CA GLU A 19 -22.67 -16.93 -14.09
C GLU A 19 -23.88 -16.17 -14.62
N ASP A 20 -23.95 -16.02 -15.94
CA ASP A 20 -25.11 -15.50 -16.64
C ASP A 20 -25.99 -16.68 -17.07
N ARG A 21 -27.14 -16.82 -16.42
CA ARG A 21 -28.10 -17.90 -16.67
C ARG A 21 -29.22 -17.43 -17.59
N LYS A 22 -29.53 -18.16 -18.66
CA LYS A 22 -30.73 -17.90 -19.45
C LYS A 22 -31.94 -18.53 -18.77
N THR A 23 -32.95 -17.70 -18.51
CA THR A 23 -34.26 -18.14 -18.01
C THR A 23 -35.11 -18.75 -19.12
N ALA A 24 -36.16 -19.49 -18.76
CA ALA A 24 -37.08 -20.11 -19.71
C ALA A 24 -37.74 -19.09 -20.67
N ASP A 25 -37.88 -17.85 -20.22
CA ASP A 25 -38.42 -16.72 -21.01
C ASP A 25 -37.37 -16.06 -21.92
N GLY A 26 -36.17 -16.64 -22.03
CA GLY A 26 -35.08 -16.14 -22.89
C GLY A 26 -34.30 -14.94 -22.33
N LYS A 27 -34.61 -14.47 -21.12
CA LYS A 27 -33.90 -13.36 -20.45
C LYS A 27 -32.64 -13.86 -19.74
N THR A 28 -31.59 -13.03 -19.72
CA THR A 28 -30.38 -13.30 -18.94
C THR A 28 -30.56 -12.89 -17.48
N GLU A 29 -30.35 -13.83 -16.57
CA GLU A 29 -30.30 -13.64 -15.12
C GLU A 29 -28.83 -13.69 -14.68
N ILE A 30 -28.37 -12.65 -13.96
CA ILE A 30 -27.01 -12.60 -13.43
C ILE A 30 -27.01 -13.27 -12.06
N VAL A 31 -26.33 -14.41 -11.95
CA VAL A 31 -26.12 -15.12 -10.68
C VAL A 31 -24.79 -14.66 -10.09
N PRO A 32 -24.79 -13.99 -8.92
CA PRO A 32 -23.56 -13.49 -8.32
C PRO A 32 -22.66 -14.61 -7.82
N ALA A 33 -21.36 -14.33 -7.80
CA ALA A 33 -20.37 -15.19 -7.17
C ALA A 33 -20.63 -15.29 -5.66
N THR A 34 -20.29 -16.44 -5.07
CA THR A 34 -20.30 -16.65 -3.63
C THR A 34 -18.89 -16.83 -3.14
N LEU A 35 -18.47 -15.97 -2.21
CA LEU A 35 -17.19 -16.07 -1.53
C LEU A 35 -17.39 -16.40 -0.06
N ARG A 36 -16.45 -17.13 0.52
CA ARG A 36 -16.35 -17.36 1.96
C ARG A 36 -15.18 -16.56 2.49
N VAL A 37 -15.45 -15.60 3.35
CA VAL A 37 -14.40 -14.87 4.07
C VAL A 37 -13.67 -15.86 4.98
N LYS A 38 -12.35 -16.00 4.79
CA LYS A 38 -11.48 -16.79 5.67
C LYS A 38 -10.93 -15.97 6.82
N LEU A 39 -10.59 -14.71 6.53
CA LEU A 39 -9.98 -13.78 7.48
C LEU A 39 -10.51 -12.39 7.19
N ALA A 40 -10.99 -11.71 8.24
CA ALA A 40 -11.31 -10.30 8.23
C ALA A 40 -10.37 -9.59 9.21
N LYS A 41 -9.46 -8.76 8.69
CA LYS A 41 -8.59 -7.88 9.48
C LYS A 41 -9.30 -6.57 9.82
N GLN A 42 -10.16 -6.12 8.92
CA GLN A 42 -11.04 -4.96 9.08
C GLN A 42 -12.45 -5.35 8.63
N GLU A 43 -13.42 -4.46 8.87
CA GLU A 43 -14.77 -4.62 8.37
C GLU A 43 -14.77 -4.70 6.84
N ILE A 44 -15.54 -5.64 6.28
CA ILE A 44 -15.72 -5.81 4.84
C ILE A 44 -17.17 -5.45 4.53
N GLY A 45 -17.36 -4.36 3.81
CA GLY A 45 -18.63 -3.76 3.49
C GLY A 45 -19.00 -3.83 1.99
N ILE A 46 -20.17 -3.28 1.69
CA ILE A 46 -20.65 -3.14 0.30
C ILE A 46 -19.82 -2.06 -0.40
N GLY A 47 -19.29 -2.37 -1.58
CA GLY A 47 -18.45 -1.46 -2.38
C GLY A 47 -16.96 -1.73 -2.29
N ASP A 48 -16.54 -2.60 -1.36
CA ASP A 48 -15.15 -3.06 -1.30
C ASP A 48 -14.76 -3.86 -2.54
N ARG A 49 -13.49 -3.73 -2.92
CA ARG A 49 -12.98 -4.31 -4.16
C ARG A 49 -12.21 -5.59 -3.88
N LEU A 50 -12.48 -6.60 -4.70
CA LEU A 50 -11.75 -7.86 -4.69
C LEU A 50 -10.61 -7.80 -5.70
N ALA A 51 -9.46 -8.33 -5.30
CA ALA A 51 -8.33 -8.58 -6.18
C ALA A 51 -7.86 -10.03 -5.99
N PRO A 52 -7.35 -10.70 -7.03
CA PRO A 52 -6.73 -12.01 -6.88
C PRO A 52 -5.61 -11.97 -5.84
N ALA A 53 -5.59 -12.93 -4.92
CA ALA A 53 -4.53 -13.05 -3.95
C ALA A 53 -3.20 -13.34 -4.69
N PRO A 54 -2.14 -12.52 -4.49
CA PRO A 54 -0.85 -12.77 -5.10
C PRO A 54 -0.26 -14.07 -4.54
N GLN A 55 0.50 -14.79 -5.37
CA GLN A 55 1.26 -15.92 -4.89
C GLN A 55 2.29 -15.45 -3.85
N HIS A 56 2.38 -16.17 -2.73
CA HIS A 56 3.38 -15.88 -1.71
C HIS A 56 4.77 -16.22 -2.24
N THR A 57 5.50 -15.22 -2.72
CA THR A 57 6.92 -15.38 -3.01
C THR A 57 7.70 -15.14 -1.72
N LEU A 58 8.34 -16.18 -1.20
CA LEU A 58 9.30 -16.09 -0.10
C LEU A 58 10.61 -15.50 -0.65
N GLU A 59 10.63 -14.19 -0.83
CA GLU A 59 11.83 -13.50 -1.30
C GLU A 59 12.73 -13.16 -0.11
N ARG A 60 13.90 -13.81 -0.07
CA ARG A 60 14.96 -13.45 0.86
C ARG A 60 15.62 -12.18 0.36
N TYR A 61 15.78 -11.20 1.24
CA TYR A 61 16.56 -10.00 0.98
C TYR A 61 17.62 -9.85 2.07
N VAL A 62 18.76 -9.28 1.70
CA VAL A 62 19.84 -8.93 2.64
C VAL A 62 19.85 -7.41 2.74
N PRO A 63 19.82 -6.81 3.94
CA PRO A 63 19.93 -5.36 4.08
C PRO A 63 21.26 -4.83 3.53
N HIS A 64 21.23 -3.87 2.61
CA HIS A 64 22.41 -3.19 2.08
C HIS A 64 22.10 -1.73 1.72
N ALA A 65 23.14 -0.92 1.56
CA ALA A 65 22.99 0.44 1.04
C ALA A 65 22.77 0.41 -0.49
N PRO A 66 22.08 1.42 -1.06
CA PRO A 66 22.02 1.59 -2.51
C PRO A 66 23.41 1.86 -3.11
N ASP A 67 23.68 1.34 -4.31
CA ASP A 67 24.97 1.50 -5.00
C ASP A 67 25.23 2.95 -5.47
N ALA A 68 24.16 3.72 -5.69
CA ALA A 68 24.23 5.12 -6.10
C ALA A 68 23.44 6.01 -5.13
N PRO A 69 23.78 7.31 -5.01
CA PRO A 69 23.03 8.24 -4.18
C PRO A 69 21.55 8.28 -4.58
N LEU A 70 20.69 7.80 -3.69
CA LEU A 70 19.25 7.70 -3.91
C LEU A 70 18.50 8.36 -2.76
N ALA A 71 17.72 9.38 -3.09
CA ALA A 71 16.89 10.13 -2.14
C ALA A 71 15.42 10.10 -2.56
N GLY A 72 14.54 10.01 -1.57
CA GLY A 72 13.09 9.97 -1.73
C GLY A 72 12.39 10.57 -0.53
N GLN A 73 11.07 10.59 -0.61
CA GLN A 73 10.18 11.07 0.44
C GLN A 73 9.14 10.01 0.77
N ILE A 74 8.80 9.92 2.05
CA ILE A 74 7.66 9.14 2.52
C ILE A 74 6.39 9.91 2.14
N VAL A 75 5.50 9.27 1.39
CA VAL A 75 4.25 9.89 0.90
C VAL A 75 3.01 9.45 1.65
N SER A 76 3.02 8.24 2.22
CA SER A 76 1.97 7.75 3.10
C SER A 76 2.54 6.77 4.12
N ILE A 77 1.82 6.63 5.23
CA ILE A 77 2.05 5.62 6.25
C ILE A 77 0.89 4.65 6.10
N TYR A 78 1.18 3.35 6.03
CA TYR A 78 0.14 2.34 5.91
C TYR A 78 -0.68 2.28 7.21
N GLY A 79 -2.00 2.48 7.11
CA GLY A 79 -2.93 2.51 8.24
C GLY A 79 -3.29 3.92 8.71
N ASP A 80 -3.89 4.01 9.90
CA ASP A 80 -4.54 5.26 10.38
C ASP A 80 -3.60 6.19 11.17
N GLY A 81 -2.30 5.90 11.16
CA GLY A 81 -1.31 6.63 11.95
C GLY A 81 -0.87 7.93 11.28
N LEU A 82 -0.97 9.06 11.99
CA LEU A 82 -0.38 10.34 11.57
C LEU A 82 1.16 10.36 11.67
N ASN A 83 1.74 9.50 12.52
CA ASN A 83 3.18 9.36 12.71
C ASN A 83 3.57 7.88 12.63
N ALA A 84 4.67 7.59 11.93
CA ALA A 84 5.24 6.25 11.87
C ALA A 84 6.21 6.04 13.04
N GLY A 85 6.04 4.92 13.75
CA GLY A 85 6.97 4.44 14.78
C GLY A 85 7.83 3.27 14.28
N GLN A 86 8.37 2.49 15.23
CA GLN A 86 9.12 1.28 14.91
C GLN A 86 8.23 0.24 14.19
N ASN A 87 8.82 -0.45 13.21
CA ASN A 87 8.17 -1.52 12.43
C ASN A 87 6.91 -1.08 11.66
N GLN A 88 6.77 0.22 11.37
CA GLN A 88 5.69 0.71 10.52
C GLN A 88 6.03 0.57 9.04
N ILE A 89 5.01 0.32 8.23
CA ILE A 89 5.11 0.22 6.78
C ILE A 89 4.81 1.59 6.18
N VAL A 90 5.65 2.04 5.26
CA VAL A 90 5.53 3.35 4.60
C VAL A 90 5.63 3.22 3.09
N SER A 91 4.99 4.14 2.38
CA SER A 91 5.09 4.26 0.92
C SER A 91 6.12 5.32 0.56
N LEU A 92 7.01 5.00 -0.36
CA LEU A 92 8.03 5.92 -0.90
C LEU A 92 7.61 6.45 -2.27
N ASN A 93 7.98 7.69 -2.59
CA ASN A 93 7.84 8.24 -3.94
C ASN A 93 8.91 7.73 -4.94
N ARG A 94 9.56 6.61 -4.63
CA ARG A 94 10.58 5.96 -5.43
C ARG A 94 10.28 4.48 -5.51
N GLY A 95 10.55 3.87 -6.65
CA GLY A 95 10.43 2.43 -6.85
C GLY A 95 11.53 1.86 -7.75
N ALA A 96 11.31 0.68 -8.30
CA ALA A 96 12.27 0.01 -9.17
C ALA A 96 12.68 0.87 -10.39
N ARG A 97 11.76 1.70 -10.91
CA ARG A 97 12.04 2.65 -12.01
C ARG A 97 13.06 3.73 -11.63
N ASP A 98 13.19 4.02 -10.35
CA ASP A 98 14.13 5.00 -9.80
C ASP A 98 15.40 4.32 -9.23
N GLY A 99 15.55 2.99 -9.41
CA GLY A 99 16.67 2.22 -8.87
C GLY A 99 16.50 1.78 -7.41
N VAL A 100 15.28 1.81 -6.84
CA VAL A 100 15.03 1.18 -5.54
C VAL A 100 14.95 -0.33 -5.70
N GLU A 101 15.78 -1.04 -4.95
CA GLU A 101 15.79 -2.51 -4.92
C GLU A 101 15.43 -3.02 -3.52
N ARG A 102 15.00 -4.29 -3.45
CA ARG A 102 14.71 -4.91 -2.15
C ARG A 102 16.00 -5.12 -1.37
N GLY A 103 15.97 -4.80 -0.07
CA GLY A 103 17.17 -4.82 0.78
C GLY A 103 17.78 -3.44 0.97
N HIS A 104 17.44 -2.44 0.15
CA HIS A 104 17.91 -1.06 0.35
C HIS A 104 17.51 -0.51 1.73
N VAL A 105 18.51 -0.03 2.45
CA VAL A 105 18.35 0.67 3.73
C VAL A 105 18.66 2.14 3.54
N PHE A 106 17.74 3.00 3.98
CA PHE A 106 17.88 4.45 3.91
C PHE A 106 17.95 5.06 5.31
N ALA A 107 18.68 6.16 5.43
CA ALA A 107 18.60 7.01 6.62
C ALA A 107 17.32 7.86 6.56
N LEU A 108 16.61 7.97 7.68
CA LEU A 108 15.43 8.82 7.81
C LEU A 108 15.84 10.22 8.26
N TRP A 109 15.41 11.23 7.50
CA TRP A 109 15.63 12.63 7.82
C TRP A 109 14.29 13.35 7.92
N ARG A 110 14.15 14.24 8.90
CA ARG A 110 12.99 15.13 9.04
C ARG A 110 13.47 16.57 9.00
N SER A 111 13.04 17.32 7.99
CA SER A 111 13.26 18.76 7.96
C SER A 111 12.45 19.41 9.08
N GLY A 112 13.12 20.17 9.94
CA GLY A 112 12.45 21.08 10.89
C GLY A 112 11.84 22.27 10.16
N ILE A 113 11.04 23.05 10.88
CA ILE A 113 10.58 24.34 10.39
C ILE A 113 11.77 25.30 10.46
N ALA A 114 12.11 25.93 9.34
CA ALA A 114 13.09 27.00 9.34
C ALA A 114 12.45 28.24 9.99
N THR A 115 13.02 28.69 11.11
CA THR A 115 12.60 29.90 11.81
C THR A 115 13.72 30.92 11.71
N VAL A 116 13.38 32.18 11.46
CA VAL A 116 14.35 33.28 11.47
C VAL A 116 14.88 33.44 12.88
N ASP A 117 16.20 33.36 13.04
CA ASP A 117 16.86 33.66 14.29
C ASP A 117 16.75 35.17 14.57
N THR A 118 16.02 35.54 15.62
CA THR A 118 15.83 36.92 16.05
C THR A 118 16.91 37.41 17.03
N THR A 119 17.88 36.56 17.37
CA THR A 119 18.94 36.83 18.36
C THR A 119 20.31 37.11 17.72
N GLY A 120 20.45 36.91 16.42
CA GLY A 120 21.65 37.29 15.69
C GLY A 120 21.76 38.80 15.51
N ASP A 121 22.95 39.36 15.74
CA ASP A 121 23.24 40.75 15.38
C ASP A 121 22.91 40.99 13.90
N ARG A 122 22.11 42.03 13.66
CA ARG A 122 21.72 42.45 12.32
C ARG A 122 23.00 42.86 11.59
N ALA A 123 23.42 42.09 10.59
CA ALA A 123 24.57 42.43 9.77
C ALA A 123 24.38 43.86 9.21
N VAL A 124 25.31 44.75 9.60
CA VAL A 124 25.43 46.13 9.12
C VAL A 124 25.98 46.11 7.70
#